data_AF-W2RVW8-F1
#
_entry.id   AF-W2RVW8-F1
#
_cell.length_a   1.000
_cell.length_b   1.000
_cell.length_c   1.000
_cell.angle_alpha   90.00
_cell.angle_beta   90.00
_cell.angle_gamma   90.00
#
_symmetry.space_group_name_H-M   'P 1'
#
loop_
_entity.id
_entity.type
_entity.pdbx_description
1 polymer ?
#
loop_
_entity_poly.entity_id
_entity_poly.type
_entity_poly.pdbx_seq_one_letter_code
_entity_poly.pdbx_strand_id
1 'polypeptide(L)'
;MVLGTILSGCLFILPAAVTTGVLVGWDAVRSGSNQKPLFTVPPGGGAGGGPGMNPGNNRGDKIETDIYCDKTVGIYPYVSKDHQQYTLNPNQWGWDEGDPGALCMSVTTYQNGSYPSKTIAPKWSVTWQYPQGPPTQPVHAFPNIKLNADDETEIPLKISDVGQIAVDVEWYYGTGNGDPTTVDIAALTNVNAATNVAIDMFLDTNEKSSTDPEKAEFEVMVWLAAFGSATEPIGLAEGSKASEVINGVTFNLYYGKNGLGQTVLTWMVPAGTIANNFNGDLSPLVKYDFSTLTLPADIPYPKPNAWLGYIGLGSEALSATQNVTLSVPKLSMEITA
;
A
#
# COMPACT_ATOMS: atom_id res chain seq x y z
N MET A 1 -18.30 10.13 -30.03
CA MET A 1 -17.05 9.35 -30.06
C MET A 1 -17.02 8.56 -28.76
N VAL A 2 -17.66 7.39 -28.76
CA VAL A 2 -17.97 6.60 -27.56
C VAL A 2 -17.53 5.17 -27.88
N LEU A 3 -16.28 4.85 -27.60
CA LEU A 3 -15.76 3.48 -27.78
C LEU A 3 -14.63 3.13 -26.78
N GLY A 4 -14.44 3.92 -25.72
CA GLY A 4 -13.37 3.72 -24.75
C GLY A 4 -13.77 3.02 -23.44
N THR A 5 -15.06 2.79 -23.18
CA THR A 5 -15.56 2.59 -21.80
C THR A 5 -15.88 1.15 -21.40
N ILE A 6 -15.42 0.11 -22.11
CA ILE A 6 -15.90 -1.27 -21.86
C ILE A 6 -14.79 -2.29 -21.52
N LEU A 7 -13.50 -1.97 -21.59
CA LEU A 7 -12.46 -3.02 -21.54
C LEU A 7 -11.58 -3.15 -20.29
N SER A 8 -11.73 -2.32 -19.25
CA SER A 8 -10.87 -2.42 -18.04
C SER A 8 -11.47 -3.24 -16.89
N GLY A 9 -12.67 -3.81 -17.06
CA GLY A 9 -13.47 -4.30 -15.94
C GLY A 9 -13.18 -5.71 -15.40
N CYS A 10 -12.24 -6.49 -15.95
CA CYS A 10 -12.23 -7.93 -15.63
C CYS A 10 -10.94 -8.58 -15.13
N LEU A 11 -9.76 -7.96 -15.17
CA LEU A 11 -8.53 -8.64 -14.75
C LEU A 11 -7.53 -7.63 -14.18
N PHE A 12 -7.68 -7.29 -12.90
CA PHE A 12 -6.60 -6.70 -12.11
C PHE A 12 -5.96 -7.85 -11.32
N ILE A 13 -4.75 -8.28 -11.66
CA ILE A 13 -3.94 -9.06 -10.71
C ILE A 13 -3.47 -8.08 -9.65
N LEU A 14 -3.46 -8.46 -8.37
CA LEU A 14 -3.15 -7.48 -7.33
C LEU A 14 -1.66 -7.18 -7.19
N PRO A 15 -1.32 -5.91 -6.89
CA PRO A 15 0.05 -5.47 -6.69
C PRO A 15 0.79 -5.88 -5.41
N ALA A 16 0.12 -6.03 -4.27
CA ALA A 16 0.79 -6.31 -2.99
C ALA A 16 1.32 -7.77 -2.88
N ALA A 17 0.84 -8.64 -3.77
CA ALA A 17 1.12 -10.07 -3.87
C ALA A 17 2.62 -10.42 -3.89
N VAL A 18 3.35 -9.90 -4.88
CA VAL A 18 4.73 -10.34 -5.18
C VAL A 18 5.71 -9.96 -4.07
N THR A 19 5.43 -8.92 -3.29
CA THR A 19 6.29 -8.52 -2.16
C THR A 19 6.28 -9.58 -1.06
N THR A 20 5.12 -10.15 -0.69
CA THR A 20 5.07 -11.07 0.46
C THR A 20 5.44 -12.50 0.06
N GLY A 21 5.01 -12.98 -1.11
CA GLY A 21 5.36 -14.32 -1.61
C GLY A 21 6.87 -14.53 -1.83
N VAL A 22 7.56 -13.53 -2.40
CA VAL A 22 9.02 -13.59 -2.59
C VAL A 22 9.77 -13.48 -1.26
N LEU A 23 9.34 -12.60 -0.35
CA LEU A 23 10.01 -12.39 0.94
C LEU A 23 9.80 -13.58 1.91
N VAL A 24 8.60 -14.17 1.96
CA VAL A 24 8.32 -15.39 2.75
C VAL A 24 8.94 -16.63 2.11
N GLY A 25 8.91 -16.73 0.78
CA GLY A 25 9.49 -17.85 0.03
C GLY A 25 11.01 -17.94 0.18
N TRP A 26 11.72 -16.80 0.18
CA TRP A 26 13.17 -16.78 0.42
C TRP A 26 13.56 -17.20 1.84
N ASP A 27 12.75 -16.88 2.84
CA ASP A 27 13.03 -17.30 4.22
C ASP A 27 12.74 -18.80 4.44
N ALA A 28 11.75 -19.35 3.73
CA ALA A 28 11.45 -20.78 3.70
C ALA A 28 12.54 -21.63 2.99
N VAL A 29 13.12 -21.15 1.88
CA VAL A 29 14.20 -21.87 1.15
C VAL A 29 15.51 -21.91 1.96
N ARG A 30 15.80 -20.84 2.72
CA ARG A 30 17.02 -20.74 3.53
C ARG A 30 16.96 -21.60 4.80
N SER A 31 15.80 -21.63 5.47
CA SER A 31 15.57 -22.51 6.62
C SER A 31 15.67 -24.00 6.27
N GLY A 32 15.29 -24.37 5.03
CA GLY A 32 15.49 -25.74 4.50
C GLY A 32 16.93 -26.10 4.12
N SER A 33 17.84 -25.12 4.02
CA SER A 33 19.23 -25.32 3.54
C SER A 33 20.29 -25.14 4.63
N ASN A 34 19.90 -25.16 5.93
CA ASN A 34 20.76 -24.85 7.08
C ASN A 34 21.50 -23.49 6.98
N GLN A 35 20.96 -22.56 6.18
CA GLN A 35 21.44 -21.17 6.14
C GLN A 35 20.65 -20.35 7.15
N LYS A 36 21.29 -19.32 7.74
CA LYS A 36 20.59 -18.40 8.65
C LYS A 36 19.40 -17.74 7.92
N PRO A 37 18.22 -17.65 8.55
CA PRO A 37 17.09 -16.88 8.03
C PRO A 37 17.55 -15.48 7.62
N LEU A 38 16.96 -14.92 6.57
CA LEU A 38 17.15 -13.50 6.26
C LEU A 38 16.55 -12.64 7.38
N PHE A 39 15.52 -13.17 8.04
CA PHE A 39 14.88 -12.61 9.23
C PHE A 39 15.36 -13.31 10.50
N THR A 40 16.51 -12.88 11.02
CA THR A 40 16.74 -13.01 12.46
C THR A 40 16.53 -11.64 13.07
N VAL A 41 15.42 -11.43 13.76
CA VAL A 41 15.46 -10.53 14.92
C VAL A 41 16.39 -11.24 15.89
N PRO A 42 17.58 -10.68 16.22
CA PRO A 42 18.40 -11.29 17.24
C PRO A 42 17.56 -11.38 18.53
N PRO A 43 17.64 -12.49 19.29
CA PRO A 43 17.07 -12.50 20.63
C PRO A 43 17.81 -11.42 21.43
N GLY A 44 17.14 -10.29 21.63
CA GLY A 44 17.72 -9.02 22.04
C GLY A 44 17.70 -8.02 20.88
N GLY A 45 16.71 -7.12 20.89
CA GLY A 45 16.54 -6.08 19.88
C GLY A 45 17.83 -5.36 19.52
N GLY A 46 18.08 -5.25 18.21
CA GLY A 46 19.22 -4.52 17.66
C GLY A 46 19.96 -5.30 16.59
N ALA A 47 19.51 -5.15 15.34
CA ALA A 47 20.34 -5.01 14.13
C ALA A 47 19.49 -5.24 12.86
N GLY A 48 18.50 -4.38 12.62
CA GLY A 48 18.03 -4.13 11.26
C GLY A 48 19.10 -3.28 10.57
N GLY A 49 19.92 -3.92 9.73
CA GLY A 49 20.94 -3.25 8.93
C GLY A 49 20.68 -3.57 7.46
N GLY A 50 20.02 -2.65 6.76
CA GLY A 50 20.03 -2.67 5.30
C GLY A 50 21.45 -2.49 4.75
N PRO A 51 21.67 -2.68 3.44
CA PRO A 51 22.97 -2.54 2.82
C PRO A 51 23.56 -1.15 3.11
N GLY A 52 24.64 -1.09 3.90
CA GLY A 52 25.33 0.17 4.27
C GLY A 52 25.24 0.59 5.74
N MET A 53 24.40 -0.03 6.56
CA MET A 53 24.28 0.36 7.98
C MET A 53 25.28 -0.39 8.86
N ASN A 54 26.25 0.35 9.42
CA ASN A 54 27.27 -0.16 10.33
C ASN A 54 26.61 -0.48 11.71
N PRO A 55 26.64 -1.73 12.20
CA PRO A 55 25.90 -2.15 13.41
C PRO A 55 26.58 -1.72 14.73
N GLY A 56 27.35 -0.63 14.72
CA GLY A 56 28.09 -0.14 15.89
C GLY A 56 27.22 0.71 16.83
N ASN A 57 27.52 0.64 18.14
CA ASN A 57 26.92 1.40 19.25
C ASN A 57 26.96 2.95 19.14
N ASN A 58 27.34 3.51 17.99
CA ASN A 58 27.33 4.93 17.69
C ASN A 58 26.60 5.15 16.36
N ARG A 59 25.27 4.94 16.34
CA ARG A 59 24.45 5.42 15.22
C ARG A 59 24.44 6.95 15.32
N GLY A 60 24.91 7.65 14.27
CA GLY A 60 24.96 9.11 14.28
C GLY A 60 23.55 9.72 14.24
N ASP A 61 23.44 11.03 14.46
CA ASP A 61 22.16 11.77 14.38
C ASP A 61 21.87 12.26 12.95
N LYS A 62 22.40 11.56 11.93
CA LYS A 62 22.23 11.96 10.54
C LYS A 62 20.84 11.59 10.03
N ILE A 63 20.30 12.46 9.19
CA ILE A 63 19.14 12.18 8.35
C ILE A 63 19.68 11.93 6.95
N GLU A 64 19.38 10.77 6.38
CA GLU A 64 19.88 10.34 5.08
C GLU A 64 18.74 9.90 4.18
N THR A 65 18.88 10.16 2.88
CA THR A 65 17.92 9.74 1.86
C THR A 65 18.61 8.80 0.90
N ASP A 66 18.13 7.56 0.85
CA ASP A 66 18.63 6.53 -0.06
C ASP A 66 17.62 6.29 -1.19
N ILE A 67 18.13 5.92 -2.38
CA ILE A 67 17.32 5.67 -3.57
C ILE A 67 17.41 4.19 -3.95
N TYR A 68 16.26 3.58 -4.19
CA TYR A 68 16.10 2.17 -4.54
C TYR A 68 15.30 2.06 -5.85
N CYS A 69 15.93 1.54 -6.90
CA CYS A 69 15.29 1.36 -8.22
C CYS A 69 15.06 -0.12 -8.56
N ASP A 70 15.31 -1.01 -7.61
CA ASP A 70 15.12 -2.45 -7.77
C ASP A 70 13.66 -2.79 -8.10
N LYS A 71 13.43 -3.87 -8.84
CA LYS A 71 12.07 -4.38 -9.12
C LYS A 71 11.33 -4.69 -7.81
N THR A 72 12.00 -5.34 -6.86
CA THR A 72 11.47 -5.63 -5.53
C THR A 72 12.60 -5.67 -4.53
N VAL A 73 12.44 -4.96 -3.41
CA VAL A 73 13.37 -4.98 -2.28
C VAL A 73 12.62 -4.58 -1.01
N GLY A 74 12.83 -5.31 0.08
CA GLY A 74 12.36 -4.90 1.40
C GLY A 74 13.31 -3.88 2.00
N ILE A 75 12.85 -2.65 2.20
CA ILE A 75 13.59 -1.57 2.83
C ILE A 75 13.09 -1.46 4.27
N TYR A 76 14.01 -1.60 5.23
CA TYR A 76 13.71 -1.64 6.67
C TYR A 76 14.44 -0.51 7.40
N PRO A 77 13.87 0.71 7.43
CA PRO A 77 14.45 1.81 8.18
C PRO A 77 14.55 1.47 9.65
N TYR A 78 15.71 1.73 10.26
CA TYR A 78 15.88 1.48 11.68
C TYR A 78 14.99 2.41 12.51
N VAL A 79 14.30 1.84 13.49
CA VAL A 79 13.47 2.54 14.47
C VAL A 79 13.96 2.23 15.90
N SER A 80 13.64 3.10 16.84
CA SER A 80 13.93 2.85 18.26
C SER A 80 13.04 1.72 18.81
N LYS A 81 13.44 1.13 19.95
CA LYS A 81 12.84 -0.10 20.50
C LYS A 81 11.31 -0.06 20.68
N ASP A 82 10.73 1.11 20.96
CA ASP A 82 9.32 1.26 21.30
C ASP A 82 8.53 1.96 20.16
N HIS A 83 9.05 1.89 18.93
CA HIS A 83 8.47 2.47 17.72
C HIS A 83 8.06 1.34 16.77
N GLN A 84 6.97 1.58 16.05
CA GLN A 84 6.47 0.66 15.04
C GLN A 84 7.43 0.56 13.85
N GLN A 85 7.66 -0.67 13.40
CA GLN A 85 8.48 -0.91 12.21
C GLN A 85 7.61 -0.82 10.95
N TYR A 86 8.17 -0.16 9.93
CA TYR A 86 7.62 -0.15 8.58
C TYR A 86 8.55 -0.86 7.60
N THR A 87 7.97 -1.45 6.56
CA THR A 87 8.70 -1.99 5.41
C THR A 87 8.28 -1.24 4.16
N LEU A 88 9.22 -0.69 3.41
CA LEU A 88 8.95 -0.08 2.10
C LEU A 88 9.40 -1.00 0.97
N ASN A 89 8.72 -0.94 -0.17
CA ASN A 89 9.11 -1.70 -1.35
C ASN A 89 8.74 -0.95 -2.64
N PRO A 90 9.67 -0.74 -3.59
CA PRO A 90 9.37 -0.26 -4.95
C PRO A 90 8.30 -1.08 -5.69
N ASN A 91 8.30 -2.40 -5.47
CA ASN A 91 7.27 -3.36 -5.86
C ASN A 91 6.74 -3.18 -7.31
N GLN A 92 7.64 -3.30 -8.28
CA GLN A 92 7.37 -3.26 -9.73
C GLN A 92 6.90 -4.64 -10.24
N TRP A 93 5.89 -5.20 -9.59
CA TRP A 93 5.44 -6.59 -9.77
C TRP A 93 4.89 -6.89 -11.18
N GLY A 94 4.29 -5.90 -11.84
CA GLY A 94 3.67 -6.00 -13.17
C GLY A 94 4.59 -5.54 -14.31
N TRP A 95 5.88 -5.34 -14.02
CA TRP A 95 6.90 -4.92 -14.98
C TRP A 95 8.08 -5.89 -14.96
N ASP A 96 8.67 -6.20 -16.12
CA ASP A 96 9.86 -7.05 -16.21
C ASP A 96 11.11 -6.26 -16.59
N GLU A 97 12.27 -6.70 -16.09
CA GLU A 97 13.53 -6.01 -16.34
C GLU A 97 13.84 -5.98 -17.85
N GLY A 98 13.96 -4.77 -18.38
CA GLY A 98 14.17 -4.50 -19.80
C GLY A 98 12.92 -4.00 -20.54
N ASP A 99 11.73 -4.14 -19.96
CA ASP A 99 10.53 -3.51 -20.51
C ASP A 99 10.59 -1.98 -20.36
N PRO A 100 9.93 -1.21 -21.26
CA PRO A 100 9.93 0.24 -21.17
C PRO A 100 9.33 0.74 -19.85
N GLY A 101 9.98 1.75 -19.26
CA GLY A 101 9.58 2.35 -18.01
C GLY A 101 10.45 1.92 -16.83
N ALA A 102 10.32 2.64 -15.73
CA ALA A 102 11.07 2.41 -14.50
C ALA A 102 10.42 3.13 -13.33
N LEU A 103 10.82 2.71 -12.13
CA LEU A 103 10.43 3.32 -10.86
C LEU A 103 11.63 3.35 -9.92
N CYS A 104 11.78 4.46 -9.20
CA CYS A 104 12.75 4.60 -8.12
C CYS A 104 12.05 5.17 -6.88
N MET A 105 12.25 4.52 -5.74
CA MET A 105 11.77 4.95 -4.44
C MET A 105 12.90 5.65 -3.68
N SER A 106 12.62 6.81 -3.10
CA SER A 106 13.52 7.51 -2.19
C SER A 106 13.00 7.37 -0.76
N VAL A 107 13.85 7.00 0.19
CA VAL A 107 13.48 6.82 1.60
C VAL A 107 14.37 7.65 2.48
N THR A 108 13.77 8.55 3.28
CA THR A 108 14.49 9.39 4.23
C THR A 108 14.43 8.78 5.63
N THR A 109 15.58 8.38 6.16
CA THR A 109 15.70 7.68 7.43
C THR A 109 16.51 8.48 8.45
N TYR A 110 16.21 8.26 9.73
CA TYR A 110 16.98 8.86 10.83
C TYR A 110 17.91 7.76 11.34
N GLN A 111 19.22 7.95 11.24
CA GLN A 111 20.19 6.87 11.55
C GLN A 111 20.05 6.35 12.99
N ASN A 112 19.71 7.24 13.93
CA ASN A 112 19.48 6.92 15.34
C ASN A 112 18.07 6.35 15.63
N GLY A 113 17.18 6.29 14.63
CA GLY A 113 15.81 5.80 14.76
C GLY A 113 14.88 6.71 15.59
N SER A 114 15.24 7.98 15.78
CA SER A 114 14.49 8.92 16.64
C SER A 114 13.34 9.61 15.89
N TYR A 115 12.36 8.85 15.41
CA TYR A 115 11.18 9.42 14.77
C TYR A 115 10.28 10.18 15.78
N PRO A 116 9.55 11.23 15.34
CA PRO A 116 8.80 12.14 16.22
C PRO A 116 7.78 11.47 17.17
N SER A 117 7.18 10.35 16.76
CA SER A 117 6.31 9.53 17.61
C SER A 117 6.51 8.05 17.28
N LYS A 118 5.95 7.18 18.14
CA LYS A 118 6.02 5.72 17.99
C LYS A 118 5.43 5.20 16.67
N THR A 119 4.43 5.90 16.15
CA THR A 119 3.62 5.49 15.01
C THR A 119 4.01 6.21 13.72
N ILE A 120 4.99 7.12 13.74
CA ILE A 120 5.39 7.86 12.55
C ILE A 120 6.32 7.02 11.70
N ALA A 121 5.95 6.88 10.43
CA ALA A 121 6.75 6.27 9.40
C ALA A 121 7.85 7.22 8.87
N PRO A 122 8.93 6.66 8.28
CA PRO A 122 9.90 7.44 7.51
C PRO A 122 9.24 8.15 6.33
N LYS A 123 9.78 9.32 5.96
CA LYS A 123 9.34 10.02 4.75
C LYS A 123 9.84 9.25 3.54
N TRP A 124 9.02 9.19 2.50
CA TRP A 124 9.40 8.55 1.27
C TRP A 124 8.74 9.20 0.06
N SER A 125 9.32 8.96 -1.10
CA SER A 125 8.74 9.33 -2.39
C SER A 125 9.02 8.26 -3.41
N VAL A 126 8.29 8.29 -4.51
CA VAL A 126 8.48 7.40 -5.63
C VAL A 126 8.30 8.15 -6.93
N THR A 127 9.33 8.13 -7.76
CA THR A 127 9.31 8.66 -9.13
C THR A 127 9.21 7.50 -10.10
N TRP A 128 8.30 7.57 -11.05
CA TRP A 128 8.13 6.52 -12.05
C TRP A 128 7.59 7.05 -13.37
N GLN A 129 7.76 6.22 -14.40
CA GLN A 129 7.14 6.38 -15.70
C GLN A 129 6.97 4.99 -16.32
N TYR A 130 5.75 4.67 -16.75
CA TYR A 130 5.47 3.45 -17.52
C TYR A 130 4.61 3.79 -18.74
N PRO A 131 4.78 3.07 -19.87
CA PRO A 131 3.82 3.13 -20.96
C PRO A 131 2.45 2.62 -20.49
N GLN A 132 1.40 2.85 -21.29
CA GLN A 132 0.10 2.24 -21.02
C GLN A 132 0.17 0.72 -21.16
N GLY A 133 -0.16 0.01 -20.08
CA GLY A 133 -0.24 -1.45 -20.06
C GLY A 133 -1.46 -1.99 -20.80
N PRO A 134 -1.51 -3.30 -21.08
CA PRO A 134 -2.68 -3.93 -21.69
C PRO A 134 -3.89 -3.87 -20.75
N PRO A 135 -5.14 -3.89 -21.27
CA PRO A 135 -6.35 -3.86 -20.44
C PRO A 135 -6.47 -5.02 -19.44
N THR A 136 -5.79 -6.13 -19.70
CA THR A 136 -5.78 -7.32 -18.82
C THR A 136 -4.77 -7.23 -17.67
N GLN A 137 -3.89 -6.22 -17.70
CA GLN A 137 -2.83 -6.02 -16.71
C GLN A 137 -2.31 -4.57 -16.83
N PRO A 138 -3.10 -3.56 -16.43
CA PRO A 138 -2.74 -2.16 -16.64
C PRO A 138 -1.74 -1.61 -15.61
N VAL A 139 -1.61 -2.27 -14.45
CA VAL A 139 -0.76 -1.84 -13.34
C VAL A 139 0.64 -2.46 -13.45
N HIS A 140 1.67 -1.62 -13.39
CA HIS A 140 3.08 -2.04 -13.48
C HIS A 140 3.72 -2.19 -12.10
N ALA A 141 3.32 -1.37 -11.14
CA ALA A 141 3.91 -1.35 -9.81
C ALA A 141 2.91 -0.91 -8.74
N PHE A 142 3.19 -1.26 -7.49
CA PHE A 142 2.57 -0.65 -6.31
C PHE A 142 3.64 -0.36 -5.27
N PRO A 143 4.44 0.70 -5.48
CA PRO A 143 5.33 1.22 -4.46
C PRO A 143 4.53 1.50 -3.20
N ASN A 144 4.95 0.89 -2.09
CA ASN A 144 4.20 0.97 -0.85
C ASN A 144 5.10 0.99 0.39
N ILE A 145 4.48 1.39 1.49
CA ILE A 145 4.96 1.26 2.85
C ILE A 145 3.93 0.47 3.67
N LYS A 146 4.36 -0.65 4.23
CA LYS A 146 3.56 -1.55 5.08
C LYS A 146 3.89 -1.32 6.55
N LEU A 147 2.89 -1.34 7.42
CA LEU A 147 3.08 -1.50 8.87
C LEU A 147 3.36 -2.96 9.19
N ASN A 148 4.47 -3.24 9.88
CA ASN A 148 4.84 -4.61 10.21
C ASN A 148 4.00 -5.16 11.37
N ALA A 149 3.66 -6.45 11.27
CA ALA A 149 3.13 -7.23 12.38
C ALA A 149 4.30 -7.65 13.28
N ASP A 150 4.47 -6.97 14.42
CA ASP A 150 5.53 -7.21 15.40
C ASP A 150 5.06 -6.88 16.82
N ASP A 151 5.95 -6.93 17.80
CA ASP A 151 5.61 -6.73 19.22
C ASP A 151 5.06 -5.31 19.53
N GLU A 152 5.21 -4.34 18.61
CA GLU A 152 4.74 -2.95 18.75
C GLU A 152 3.45 -2.68 17.95
N THR A 153 2.84 -3.71 17.35
CA THR A 153 1.56 -3.63 16.63
C THR A 153 0.60 -4.72 17.06
N GLU A 154 -0.70 -4.45 16.97
CA GLU A 154 -1.74 -5.42 17.38
C GLU A 154 -2.22 -6.32 16.23
N ILE A 155 -1.67 -6.18 15.03
CA ILE A 155 -2.02 -7.02 13.88
C ILE A 155 -1.16 -8.29 13.83
N PRO A 156 -1.73 -9.47 13.51
CA PRO A 156 -3.11 -9.68 13.06
C PRO A 156 -4.17 -9.53 14.16
N LEU A 157 -5.25 -8.81 13.86
CA LEU A 157 -6.35 -8.54 14.79
C LEU A 157 -7.69 -8.94 14.17
N LYS A 158 -8.60 -9.55 14.92
CA LYS A 158 -9.94 -9.82 14.41
C LYS A 158 -10.72 -8.53 14.21
N ILE A 159 -11.54 -8.45 13.17
CA ILE A 159 -12.41 -7.29 12.91
C ILE A 159 -13.30 -6.98 14.12
N SER A 160 -13.79 -8.00 14.83
CA SER A 160 -14.58 -7.84 16.07
C SER A 160 -13.83 -7.14 17.18
N ASP A 161 -12.52 -7.32 17.19
CA ASP A 161 -11.62 -6.85 18.24
C ASP A 161 -10.93 -5.55 17.82
N VAL A 162 -11.11 -5.04 16.60
CA VAL A 162 -10.57 -3.73 16.18
C VAL A 162 -11.31 -2.61 16.91
N GLY A 163 -10.59 -1.91 17.78
CA GLY A 163 -10.99 -0.66 18.41
C GLY A 163 -10.84 0.53 17.45
N GLN A 164 -9.63 0.72 16.90
CA GLN A 164 -9.31 1.83 15.98
C GLN A 164 -8.34 1.39 14.88
N ILE A 165 -8.47 2.00 13.69
CA ILE A 165 -7.45 2.02 12.62
C ILE A 165 -7.14 3.50 12.34
N ALA A 166 -6.31 4.11 13.18
CA ALA A 166 -5.96 5.51 13.07
C ALA A 166 -4.93 5.72 11.95
N VAL A 167 -5.25 6.60 11.00
CA VAL A 167 -4.33 7.01 9.94
C VAL A 167 -4.22 8.52 9.91
N ASP A 168 -3.00 9.02 9.89
CA ASP A 168 -2.67 10.44 9.68
C ASP A 168 -1.63 10.54 8.56
N VAL A 169 -2.06 10.98 7.39
CA VAL A 169 -1.28 10.99 6.16
C VAL A 169 -1.36 12.35 5.46
N GLU A 170 -0.20 12.80 4.98
CA GLU A 170 -0.06 13.92 4.06
C GLU A 170 0.75 13.43 2.86
N TRP A 171 0.23 13.64 1.65
CA TRP A 171 0.89 13.26 0.41
C TRP A 171 0.67 14.28 -0.71
N TYR A 172 1.55 14.22 -1.71
CA TYR A 172 1.53 15.08 -2.88
C TYR A 172 1.89 14.29 -4.13
N TYR A 173 1.34 14.69 -5.28
CA TYR A 173 1.59 14.02 -6.55
C TYR A 173 1.76 15.07 -7.65
N GLY A 174 2.86 14.98 -8.40
CA GLY A 174 3.21 15.95 -9.42
C GLY A 174 4.07 15.36 -10.52
N THR A 175 4.36 16.16 -11.54
CA THR A 175 5.25 15.76 -12.65
C THR A 175 6.71 16.02 -12.31
N GLY A 176 7.62 15.31 -12.98
CA GLY A 176 9.06 15.39 -12.77
C GLY A 176 9.57 14.45 -11.67
N ASN A 177 10.83 14.67 -11.29
CA ASN A 177 11.61 13.79 -10.40
C ASN A 177 11.78 14.33 -8.98
N GLY A 178 11.27 15.54 -8.72
CA GLY A 178 11.38 16.16 -7.41
C GLY A 178 10.16 15.83 -6.56
N ASP A 179 10.34 15.85 -5.24
CA ASP A 179 9.24 15.72 -4.29
C ASP A 179 8.27 16.92 -4.43
N PRO A 180 7.04 16.71 -4.93
CA PRO A 180 6.07 17.80 -5.00
C PRO A 180 5.61 18.20 -3.60
N THR A 181 5.21 19.46 -3.44
CA THR A 181 4.60 20.00 -2.20
C THR A 181 3.13 20.37 -2.37
N THR A 182 2.55 20.06 -3.53
CA THR A 182 1.15 20.26 -3.89
C THR A 182 0.72 19.17 -4.86
N VAL A 183 -0.57 18.82 -4.91
CA VAL A 183 -1.11 17.95 -5.97
C VAL A 183 -1.40 18.79 -7.21
N ASP A 184 -0.74 18.52 -8.33
CA ASP A 184 -0.95 19.24 -9.60
C ASP A 184 -1.76 18.39 -10.59
N ILE A 185 -3.09 18.41 -10.41
CA ILE A 185 -4.02 17.63 -11.24
C ILE A 185 -3.90 17.99 -12.73
N ALA A 186 -3.67 19.28 -13.04
CA ALA A 186 -3.57 19.73 -14.42
C ALA A 186 -2.30 19.20 -15.09
N ALA A 187 -1.15 19.25 -14.40
CA ALA A 187 0.09 18.66 -14.91
C ALA A 187 -0.01 17.15 -15.06
N LEU A 188 -0.60 16.45 -14.08
CA LEU A 188 -0.85 15.00 -14.16
C LEU A 188 -1.74 14.63 -15.34
N THR A 189 -2.80 15.41 -15.59
CA THR A 189 -3.68 15.24 -16.75
C THR A 189 -2.91 15.45 -18.07
N ASN A 190 -2.08 16.49 -18.14
CA ASN A 190 -1.29 16.80 -19.35
C ASN A 190 -0.28 15.70 -19.71
N VAL A 191 0.21 14.94 -18.73
CA VAL A 191 1.11 13.80 -18.97
C VAL A 191 0.36 12.47 -19.06
N ASN A 192 -0.97 12.48 -19.11
CA ASN A 192 -1.82 11.28 -19.09
C ASN A 192 -1.47 10.33 -17.93
N ALA A 193 -1.20 10.87 -16.74
CA ALA A 193 -0.92 10.05 -15.57
C ALA A 193 -2.18 9.27 -15.17
N ALA A 194 -2.06 7.94 -15.13
CA ALA A 194 -3.03 7.02 -14.59
C ALA A 194 -2.43 6.36 -13.34
N THR A 195 -2.99 6.71 -12.18
CA THR A 195 -2.53 6.21 -10.88
C THR A 195 -3.53 6.53 -9.77
N ASN A 196 -3.45 5.84 -8.64
CA ASN A 196 -4.18 6.17 -7.42
C ASN A 196 -3.23 6.46 -6.25
N VAL A 197 -3.79 6.85 -5.11
CA VAL A 197 -3.13 6.75 -3.80
C VAL A 197 -4.07 6.00 -2.89
N ALA A 198 -3.63 4.85 -2.38
CA ALA A 198 -4.50 3.90 -1.70
C ALA A 198 -3.85 3.34 -0.44
N ILE A 199 -4.67 3.18 0.60
CA ILE A 199 -4.38 2.28 1.71
C ILE A 199 -4.95 0.93 1.33
N ASP A 200 -4.14 -0.12 1.49
CA ASP A 200 -4.46 -1.48 1.11
C ASP A 200 -4.42 -2.37 2.36
N MET A 201 -5.49 -3.13 2.60
CA MET A 201 -5.67 -3.99 3.76
C MET A 201 -6.10 -5.38 3.34
N PHE A 202 -5.42 -6.41 3.84
CA PHE A 202 -5.78 -7.80 3.57
C PHE A 202 -6.39 -8.46 4.78
N LEU A 203 -7.49 -9.19 4.52
CA LEU A 203 -8.26 -9.86 5.54
C LEU A 203 -8.57 -11.30 5.15
N ASP A 204 -8.64 -12.17 6.16
CA ASP A 204 -8.96 -13.58 5.94
C ASP A 204 -9.56 -14.20 7.21
N THR A 205 -10.37 -15.25 7.06
CA THR A 205 -10.86 -16.04 8.20
C THR A 205 -9.74 -16.82 8.90
N ASN A 206 -8.62 -17.04 8.21
CA ASN A 206 -7.38 -17.58 8.70
C ASN A 206 -6.36 -16.46 9.01
N GLU A 207 -5.93 -16.38 10.27
CA GLU A 207 -4.95 -15.40 10.75
C GLU A 207 -3.64 -15.36 9.95
N LYS A 208 -3.15 -16.51 9.47
CA LYS A 208 -1.90 -16.55 8.71
C LYS A 208 -2.10 -16.04 7.29
N SER A 209 -3.19 -16.44 6.64
CA SER A 209 -3.52 -15.99 5.29
C SER A 209 -3.78 -14.48 5.24
N SER A 210 -4.33 -13.87 6.29
CA SER A 210 -4.58 -12.42 6.31
C SER A 210 -3.30 -11.57 6.28
N THR A 211 -2.15 -12.16 6.65
CA THR A 211 -0.84 -11.49 6.56
C THR A 211 -0.19 -11.57 5.18
N ASP A 212 -0.77 -12.37 4.27
CA ASP A 212 -0.25 -12.67 2.95
C ASP A 212 -1.22 -12.18 1.86
N PRO A 213 -0.90 -11.04 1.21
CA PRO A 213 -1.68 -10.48 0.10
C PRO A 213 -1.99 -11.46 -1.04
N GLU A 214 -1.23 -12.54 -1.24
CA GLU A 214 -1.51 -13.55 -2.28
C GLU A 214 -2.58 -14.56 -1.87
N LYS A 215 -2.79 -14.73 -0.55
CA LYS A 215 -3.63 -15.79 0.01
C LYS A 215 -4.89 -15.30 0.67
N ALA A 216 -4.90 -14.06 1.15
CA ALA A 216 -6.02 -13.49 1.86
C ALA A 216 -7.30 -13.57 1.02
N GLU A 217 -8.42 -13.94 1.64
CA GLU A 217 -9.71 -14.02 0.96
C GLU A 217 -10.23 -12.64 0.51
N PHE A 218 -9.90 -11.59 1.25
CA PHE A 218 -10.41 -10.24 1.06
C PHE A 218 -9.30 -9.21 0.96
N GLU A 219 -9.53 -8.23 0.09
CA GLU A 219 -8.78 -6.98 0.01
C GLU A 219 -9.75 -5.82 0.25
N VAL A 220 -9.46 -4.98 1.24
CA VAL A 220 -10.20 -3.75 1.50
C VAL A 220 -9.28 -2.57 1.23
N MET A 221 -9.57 -1.83 0.17
CA MET A 221 -8.78 -0.66 -0.21
C MET A 221 -9.50 0.63 0.20
N VAL A 222 -8.74 1.64 0.60
CA VAL A 222 -9.22 3.01 0.82
C VAL A 222 -8.46 3.94 -0.12
N TRP A 223 -9.10 4.33 -1.21
CA TRP A 223 -8.50 5.19 -2.23
C TRP A 223 -8.70 6.65 -1.87
N LEU A 224 -7.60 7.33 -1.56
CA LEU A 224 -7.53 8.75 -1.21
C LEU A 224 -7.52 9.65 -2.47
N ALA A 225 -7.18 9.09 -3.63
CA ALA A 225 -7.28 9.76 -4.92
C ALA A 225 -7.23 8.74 -6.07
N ALA A 226 -7.77 9.14 -7.22
CA ALA A 226 -7.61 8.46 -8.50
C ALA A 226 -7.38 9.51 -9.59
N PHE A 227 -6.39 9.29 -10.45
CA PHE A 227 -6.01 10.16 -11.55
C PHE A 227 -6.08 9.40 -12.87
N GLY A 228 -6.52 10.07 -13.93
CA GLY A 228 -6.61 9.49 -15.27
C GLY A 228 -7.79 8.53 -15.42
N SER A 229 -8.35 8.46 -16.64
CA SER A 229 -9.53 7.65 -16.93
C SER A 229 -9.27 6.14 -16.97
N ALA A 230 -8.00 5.71 -16.91
CA ALA A 230 -7.64 4.30 -16.83
C ALA A 230 -7.58 3.77 -15.39
N THR A 231 -7.70 4.66 -14.39
CA THR A 231 -7.63 4.31 -12.97
C THR A 231 -9.04 4.20 -12.41
N GLU A 232 -9.53 2.98 -12.32
CA GLU A 232 -10.89 2.68 -11.87
C GLU A 232 -10.84 1.59 -10.80
N PRO A 233 -11.60 1.72 -9.69
CA PRO A 233 -11.75 0.62 -8.75
C PRO A 233 -12.55 -0.52 -9.40
N ILE A 234 -12.31 -1.75 -8.96
CA ILE A 234 -13.14 -2.89 -9.36
C ILE A 234 -14.57 -2.60 -8.91
N GLY A 235 -15.53 -2.71 -9.84
CA GLY A 235 -16.94 -2.44 -9.55
C GLY A 235 -17.41 -1.02 -9.90
N LEU A 236 -16.57 -0.16 -10.50
CA LEU A 236 -16.94 1.22 -10.81
C LEU A 236 -18.18 1.30 -11.71
N ALA A 237 -18.25 0.45 -12.74
CA ALA A 237 -19.33 0.45 -13.74
C ALA A 237 -20.69 0.05 -13.13
N GLU A 238 -20.67 -0.76 -12.07
CA GLU A 238 -21.83 -1.23 -11.31
C GLU A 238 -22.37 -0.16 -10.35
N GLY A 239 -21.62 0.95 -10.17
CA GLY A 239 -21.95 2.05 -9.28
C GLY A 239 -21.70 1.73 -7.80
N SER A 240 -21.57 2.81 -7.02
CA SER A 240 -21.31 2.72 -5.57
C SER A 240 -22.44 2.02 -4.82
N LYS A 241 -22.10 1.21 -3.82
CA LYS A 241 -23.07 0.43 -3.01
C LYS A 241 -23.35 1.02 -1.64
N ALA A 242 -22.39 1.75 -1.09
CA ALA A 242 -22.50 2.44 0.17
C ALA A 242 -21.69 3.74 0.12
N SER A 243 -21.97 4.62 1.08
CA SER A 243 -21.18 5.81 1.33
C SER A 243 -20.96 5.94 2.84
N GLU A 244 -19.73 6.24 3.23
CA GLU A 244 -19.34 6.53 4.61
C GLU A 244 -18.58 7.85 4.67
N VAL A 245 -18.66 8.56 5.80
CA VAL A 245 -17.95 9.83 6.00
C VAL A 245 -17.02 9.68 7.19
N ILE A 246 -15.71 9.75 6.93
CA ILE A 246 -14.66 9.63 7.94
C ILE A 246 -13.91 10.95 8.03
N ASN A 247 -13.98 11.59 9.20
CA ASN A 247 -13.38 12.90 9.46
C ASN A 247 -13.60 13.94 8.32
N GLY A 248 -14.84 14.03 7.82
CA GLY A 248 -15.21 14.99 6.78
C GLY A 248 -14.85 14.58 5.35
N VAL A 249 -14.22 13.41 5.14
CA VAL A 249 -13.98 12.83 3.81
C VAL A 249 -15.03 11.77 3.53
N THR A 250 -15.73 11.91 2.41
CA THR A 250 -16.68 10.91 1.91
C THR A 250 -15.94 9.80 1.18
N PHE A 251 -16.31 8.55 1.43
CA PHE A 251 -15.85 7.37 0.72
C PHE A 251 -17.05 6.58 0.19
N ASN A 252 -17.00 6.21 -1.08
CA ASN A 252 -17.99 5.38 -1.75
C ASN A 252 -17.45 3.97 -1.94
N LEU A 253 -18.26 2.96 -1.61
CA LEU A 253 -17.88 1.55 -1.73
C LEU A 253 -18.14 1.02 -3.14
N TYR A 254 -17.12 0.42 -3.73
CA TYR A 254 -17.16 -0.40 -4.94
C TYR A 254 -16.68 -1.82 -4.60
N TYR A 255 -17.03 -2.81 -5.43
CA TYR A 255 -16.61 -4.18 -5.18
C TYR A 255 -16.42 -4.99 -6.45
N GLY A 256 -15.65 -6.07 -6.34
CA GLY A 256 -15.68 -7.18 -7.30
C GLY A 256 -14.66 -8.25 -6.93
N LYS A 257 -14.12 -8.91 -7.94
CA LYS A 257 -13.03 -9.88 -7.79
C LYS A 257 -11.83 -9.48 -8.62
N ASN A 258 -10.66 -9.68 -8.04
CA ASN A 258 -9.41 -9.55 -8.76
C ASN A 258 -9.03 -10.85 -9.48
N GLY A 259 -7.89 -10.85 -10.17
CA GLY A 259 -7.35 -11.99 -10.91
C GLY A 259 -6.94 -13.18 -10.04
N LEU A 260 -6.78 -12.99 -8.73
CA LEU A 260 -6.52 -14.05 -7.75
C LEU A 260 -7.83 -14.62 -7.16
N GLY A 261 -8.99 -14.08 -7.55
CA GLY A 261 -10.30 -14.51 -7.07
C GLY A 261 -10.67 -13.98 -5.68
N GLN A 262 -9.85 -13.11 -5.09
CA GLN A 262 -10.13 -12.45 -3.82
C GLN A 262 -11.27 -11.45 -4.01
N THR A 263 -12.09 -11.26 -2.99
CA THR A 263 -13.07 -10.17 -3.03
C THR A 263 -12.41 -8.85 -2.68
N VAL A 264 -12.50 -7.91 -3.61
CA VAL A 264 -11.99 -6.55 -3.46
C VAL A 264 -13.15 -5.63 -3.09
N LEU A 265 -12.96 -4.86 -2.02
CA LEU A 265 -13.88 -3.85 -1.51
C LEU A 265 -13.13 -2.51 -1.47
N THR A 266 -13.45 -1.62 -2.41
CA THR A 266 -12.74 -0.34 -2.53
C THR A 266 -13.61 0.81 -2.06
N TRP A 267 -13.22 1.43 -0.95
CA TRP A 267 -13.75 2.69 -0.46
C TRP A 267 -12.99 3.85 -1.11
N MET A 268 -13.57 4.46 -2.14
CA MET A 268 -12.93 5.52 -2.91
C MET A 268 -13.55 6.88 -2.61
N VAL A 269 -12.73 7.92 -2.46
CA VAL A 269 -13.24 9.31 -2.51
C VAL A 269 -14.05 9.55 -3.79
N PRO A 270 -15.08 10.41 -3.80
CA PRO A 270 -15.84 10.70 -5.02
C PRO A 270 -14.94 11.07 -6.21
N ALA A 271 -15.32 10.63 -7.41
CA ALA A 271 -14.57 10.94 -8.62
C ALA A 271 -14.32 12.46 -8.76
N GLY A 272 -13.08 12.84 -9.03
CA GLY A 272 -12.66 14.24 -9.11
C GLY A 272 -12.36 14.93 -7.77
N THR A 273 -12.42 14.19 -6.65
CA THR A 273 -12.00 14.68 -5.33
C THR A 273 -10.73 13.97 -4.86
N ILE A 274 -10.02 14.58 -3.91
CA ILE A 274 -8.74 14.12 -3.38
C ILE A 274 -8.71 14.34 -1.86
N ALA A 275 -8.22 13.36 -1.12
CA ALA A 275 -7.93 13.42 0.30
C ALA A 275 -6.40 13.32 0.53
N ASN A 276 -5.68 14.39 0.18
CA ASN A 276 -4.22 14.41 0.27
C ASN A 276 -3.66 14.83 1.64
N ASN A 277 -4.54 15.29 2.53
CA ASN A 277 -4.28 15.47 3.95
C ASN A 277 -5.47 14.85 4.70
N PHE A 278 -5.26 13.66 5.25
CA PHE A 278 -6.29 12.87 5.91
C PHE A 278 -5.81 12.44 7.28
N ASN A 279 -6.62 12.70 8.30
CA ASN A 279 -6.42 12.20 9.65
C ASN A 279 -7.74 11.60 10.11
N GLY A 280 -7.83 10.29 10.35
CA GLY A 280 -9.10 9.68 10.71
C GLY A 280 -9.00 8.22 11.11
N ASP A 281 -10.08 7.70 11.67
CA ASP A 281 -10.23 6.29 12.00
C ASP A 281 -10.92 5.55 10.85
N LEU A 282 -10.22 4.62 10.22
CA LEU A 282 -10.72 3.79 9.13
C LEU A 282 -11.45 2.52 9.62
N SER A 283 -11.49 2.26 10.94
CA SER A 283 -12.19 1.10 11.50
C SER A 283 -13.65 0.96 11.03
N PRO A 284 -14.45 2.03 10.80
CA PRO A 284 -15.81 1.89 10.32
C PRO A 284 -15.90 1.28 8.91
N LEU A 285 -14.89 1.44 8.07
CA LEU A 285 -14.88 0.92 6.70
C LEU A 285 -14.65 -0.59 6.65
N VAL A 286 -13.84 -1.12 7.58
CA VAL A 286 -13.57 -2.55 7.74
C VAL A 286 -14.69 -3.23 8.53
N LYS A 287 -15.28 -2.53 9.51
CA LYS A 287 -16.39 -3.01 10.36
C LYS A 287 -17.76 -2.75 9.75
N TYR A 288 -17.82 -2.25 8.52
CA TYR A 288 -19.07 -1.93 7.85
C TYR A 288 -19.99 -3.17 7.81
N ASP A 289 -21.29 -2.97 8.04
CA ASP A 289 -22.27 -4.05 7.97
C ASP A 289 -22.65 -4.35 6.51
N PHE A 290 -21.77 -5.09 5.82
CA PHE A 290 -21.96 -5.51 4.44
C PHE A 290 -23.21 -6.39 4.23
N SER A 291 -23.79 -6.95 5.30
CA SER A 291 -25.03 -7.74 5.20
C SER A 291 -26.25 -6.90 4.81
N THR A 292 -26.16 -5.58 5.00
CA THR A 292 -27.19 -4.63 4.56
C THR A 292 -27.17 -4.37 3.05
N LEU A 293 -26.10 -4.78 2.36
CA LEU A 293 -25.94 -4.60 0.92
C LEU A 293 -26.50 -5.78 0.14
N THR A 294 -27.06 -5.50 -1.03
CA THR A 294 -27.39 -6.55 -2.00
C THR A 294 -26.15 -6.82 -2.86
N LEU A 295 -25.34 -7.78 -2.44
CA LEU A 295 -24.18 -8.27 -3.18
C LEU A 295 -24.49 -9.60 -3.88
N PRO A 296 -23.89 -9.89 -5.06
CA PRO A 296 -23.97 -11.20 -5.69
C PRO A 296 -23.48 -12.30 -4.74
N ALA A 297 -24.08 -13.49 -4.81
CA ALA A 297 -23.77 -14.60 -3.90
C ALA A 297 -22.31 -15.09 -3.98
N ASP A 298 -21.65 -14.86 -5.11
CA ASP A 298 -20.26 -15.21 -5.34
C ASP A 298 -19.28 -14.12 -4.85
N ILE A 299 -19.75 -13.01 -4.29
CA ILE A 299 -18.94 -11.97 -3.66
C ILE A 299 -19.09 -12.09 -2.13
N PRO A 300 -18.27 -12.94 -1.47
CA PRO A 300 -18.22 -12.96 -0.01
C PRO A 300 -17.68 -11.63 0.53
N TYR A 301 -17.92 -11.32 1.80
CA TYR A 301 -17.39 -10.14 2.45
C TYR A 301 -16.80 -10.49 3.82
N PRO A 302 -15.86 -9.68 4.35
CA PRO A 302 -15.28 -9.91 5.66
C PRO A 302 -16.36 -9.96 6.76
N LYS A 303 -16.27 -10.96 7.62
CA LYS A 303 -17.14 -11.11 8.80
C LYS A 303 -16.38 -10.65 10.05
N PRO A 304 -17.07 -10.34 11.17
CA PRO A 304 -16.40 -9.90 12.40
C PRO A 304 -15.31 -10.86 12.92
N ASN A 305 -15.36 -12.15 12.58
CA ASN A 305 -14.34 -13.13 12.96
C ASN A 305 -13.15 -13.25 11.99
N ALA A 306 -13.15 -12.52 10.88
CA ALA A 306 -12.00 -12.42 9.99
C ALA A 306 -10.90 -11.58 10.66
N TRP A 307 -9.66 -11.82 10.24
CA TRP A 307 -8.45 -11.18 10.74
C TRP A 307 -7.99 -10.12 9.76
N LEU A 308 -7.72 -8.91 10.23
CA LEU A 308 -6.91 -7.90 9.55
C LEU A 308 -5.44 -8.22 9.81
N GLY A 309 -4.70 -8.66 8.78
CA GLY A 309 -3.29 -9.08 8.94
C GLY A 309 -2.28 -8.22 8.17
N TYR A 310 -2.75 -7.32 7.32
CA TYR A 310 -1.92 -6.43 6.51
C TYR A 310 -2.57 -5.06 6.43
N ILE A 311 -1.74 -4.02 6.53
CA ILE A 311 -2.11 -2.66 6.14
C ILE A 311 -0.88 -1.93 5.57
N GLY A 312 -1.07 -1.24 4.45
CA GLY A 312 -0.02 -0.42 3.85
C GLY A 312 -0.58 0.74 3.03
N LEU A 313 0.21 1.79 2.86
CA LEU A 313 -0.08 2.92 1.97
C LEU A 313 0.78 2.79 0.72
N GLY A 314 0.20 2.98 -0.45
CA GLY A 314 0.93 2.99 -1.71
C GLY A 314 0.20 3.69 -2.84
N SER A 315 0.66 3.44 -4.06
CA SER A 315 0.11 4.00 -5.28
C SER A 315 0.27 3.00 -6.42
N GLU A 316 -0.81 2.65 -7.09
CA GLU A 316 -0.75 1.80 -8.28
C GLU A 316 -0.24 2.64 -9.46
N ALA A 317 0.91 2.27 -10.00
CA ALA A 317 1.52 2.93 -11.15
C ALA A 317 1.03 2.25 -12.44
N LEU A 318 0.05 2.87 -13.12
CA LEU A 318 -0.50 2.32 -14.37
C LEU A 318 0.28 2.88 -15.56
N SER A 319 0.26 4.20 -15.77
CA SER A 319 0.95 4.81 -16.90
C SER A 319 1.17 6.31 -16.74
N ALA A 320 2.21 6.83 -17.39
CA ALA A 320 2.44 8.26 -17.55
C ALA A 320 3.35 8.51 -18.77
N THR A 321 3.10 9.58 -19.53
CA THR A 321 3.93 9.94 -20.70
C THR A 321 5.25 10.61 -20.32
N GLN A 322 5.39 11.04 -19.07
CA GLN A 322 6.59 11.61 -18.48
C GLN A 322 6.69 11.15 -17.02
N ASN A 323 7.86 11.34 -16.41
CA ASN A 323 8.05 11.06 -14.99
C ASN A 323 7.04 11.82 -14.14
N VAL A 324 6.48 11.10 -13.18
CA VAL A 324 5.63 11.62 -12.10
C VAL A 324 6.18 11.14 -10.77
N THR A 325 5.96 11.92 -9.71
CA THR A 325 6.43 11.63 -8.37
C THR A 325 5.29 11.72 -7.36
N LEU A 326 5.10 10.67 -6.57
CA LEU A 326 4.37 10.70 -5.31
C LEU A 326 5.36 11.01 -4.18
N SER A 327 5.06 12.00 -3.34
CA SER A 327 5.79 12.28 -2.11
C SER A 327 4.88 12.10 -0.90
N VAL A 328 5.35 11.40 0.12
CA VAL A 328 4.67 11.14 1.39
C VAL A 328 5.53 11.72 2.52
N PRO A 329 5.44 13.03 2.78
CA PRO A 329 6.20 13.67 3.86
C PRO A 329 5.71 13.31 5.27
N LYS A 330 4.50 12.74 5.39
CA LYS A 330 3.92 12.32 6.67
C LYS A 330 3.04 11.09 6.48
N LEU A 331 3.30 10.08 7.28
CA LEU A 331 2.41 8.94 7.48
C LEU A 331 2.54 8.47 8.93
N SER A 332 1.42 8.28 9.59
CA SER A 332 1.29 7.56 10.86
C SER A 332 0.12 6.60 10.75
N MET A 333 0.33 5.36 11.19
CA MET A 333 -0.73 4.34 11.23
C MET A 333 -0.70 3.63 12.57
N GLU A 334 -1.84 3.49 13.24
CA GLU A 334 -1.97 2.78 14.52
C GLU A 334 -3.23 1.94 14.52
N ILE A 335 -3.12 0.69 14.96
CA ILE A 335 -4.24 -0.24 15.11
C ILE A 335 -4.28 -0.69 16.56
N THR A 336 -5.44 -0.54 17.18
CA THR A 336 -5.68 -0.91 18.59
C THR A 336 -6.91 -1.79 18.71
N ALA A 337 -6.95 -2.62 19.74
CA ALA A 337 -8.13 -3.38 20.15
C ALA A 337 -9.15 -2.59 21.00
#